data_AF-A0AAP3CKX0-F1
#
_entry.id   AF-A0AAP3CKX0-F1
#
_cell.length_a   1.000
_cell.length_b   1.000
_cell.length_c   1.000
_cell.angle_alpha   90.00
_cell.angle_beta   90.00
_cell.angle_gamma   90.00
#
_symmetry.space_group_name_H-M   'P 1'
#
loop_
_entity.id
_entity.type
_entity.pdbx_description
1 polymer ?
#
loop_
_entity_poly.entity_id
_entity_poly.type
_entity_poly.pdbx_seq_one_letter_code
_entity_poly.pdbx_strand_id
1 'polypeptide(L)'
;MDEWWGVTLSGDKKAVKALSELMVINKTLFENLYKEKANTIEEHINKIYEKVLKYERLFMDFMREQLPNLKRYLQMNLLYNPQLISNIEYDIYISGAEVDCQYPDDARGCIITFFQRTPEIIELYREELNEEQKCRHMV
;
A
#
# COMPACT_ATOMS: atom_id res chain seq x y z
N MET A 1 -8.47 1.52 -16.72
CA MET A 1 -7.66 0.99 -15.62
C MET A 1 -6.59 2.03 -15.36
N ASP A 2 -6.78 2.87 -14.36
CA ASP A 2 -5.63 3.49 -13.70
C ASP A 2 -5.27 2.55 -12.57
N GLU A 3 -4.53 1.50 -12.94
CA GLU A 3 -3.78 0.67 -12.00
C GLU A 3 -2.88 1.58 -11.17
N TRP A 4 -2.85 1.39 -9.85
CA TRP A 4 -2.09 2.22 -8.92
C TRP A 4 -0.64 2.38 -9.39
N TRP A 5 -0.31 3.55 -9.92
CA TRP A 5 0.98 3.85 -10.57
C TRP A 5 1.53 2.69 -11.43
N GLY A 6 0.65 2.04 -12.21
CA GLY A 6 1.00 0.94 -13.13
C GLY A 6 1.11 -0.45 -12.51
N VAL A 7 0.56 -0.67 -11.32
CA VAL A 7 0.51 -2.00 -10.68
C VAL A 7 -0.85 -2.68 -10.87
N THR A 8 -0.86 -3.79 -11.60
CA THR A 8 -2.01 -4.70 -11.72
C THR A 8 -2.04 -5.69 -10.54
N LEU A 9 -3.14 -5.72 -9.79
CA LEU A 9 -3.38 -6.76 -8.80
C LEU A 9 -3.97 -8.02 -9.46
N SER A 10 -3.68 -9.19 -8.88
CA SER A 10 -4.23 -10.48 -9.33
C SER A 10 -4.74 -11.29 -8.14
N GLY A 11 -5.70 -12.19 -8.39
CA GLY A 11 -6.21 -13.13 -7.38
C GLY A 11 -7.71 -13.02 -7.11
N ASP A 12 -8.10 -13.34 -5.87
CA ASP A 12 -9.49 -13.33 -5.42
C ASP A 12 -10.11 -11.93 -5.60
N LYS A 13 -11.33 -11.90 -6.16
CA LYS A 13 -12.01 -10.65 -6.52
C LYS A 13 -12.25 -9.74 -5.32
N LYS A 14 -12.52 -10.28 -4.13
CA LYS A 14 -12.79 -9.46 -2.94
C LYS A 14 -11.49 -8.90 -2.37
N ALA A 15 -10.46 -9.73 -2.26
CA ALA A 15 -9.13 -9.28 -1.80
C ALA A 15 -8.54 -8.22 -2.76
N VAL A 16 -8.61 -8.46 -4.07
CA VAL A 16 -8.18 -7.50 -5.11
C VAL A 16 -8.96 -6.19 -5.00
N LYS A 17 -10.29 -6.26 -4.82
CA LYS A 17 -11.11 -5.05 -4.68
C LYS A 17 -10.69 -4.23 -3.46
N ALA A 18 -10.60 -4.84 -2.28
CA ALA A 18 -10.23 -4.15 -1.06
C ALA A 18 -8.84 -3.50 -1.18
N LEU A 19 -7.83 -4.24 -1.67
CA LEU A 19 -6.48 -3.67 -1.81
C LEU A 19 -6.42 -2.56 -2.86
N SER A 20 -7.20 -2.67 -3.95
CA SER A 20 -7.30 -1.60 -4.95
C SER A 20 -7.87 -0.30 -4.35
N GLU A 21 -8.86 -0.39 -3.47
CA GLU A 21 -9.44 0.77 -2.79
C GLU A 21 -8.41 1.43 -1.86
N LEU A 22 -7.67 0.64 -1.07
CA LEU A 22 -6.58 1.15 -0.23
C LEU A 22 -5.47 1.82 -1.05
N MET A 23 -5.11 1.21 -2.19
CA MET A 23 -4.13 1.77 -3.12
C MET A 23 -4.57 3.14 -3.66
N VAL A 24 -5.85 3.28 -4.05
CA VAL A 24 -6.40 4.57 -4.51
C VAL A 24 -6.30 5.62 -3.41
N ILE A 25 -6.68 5.28 -2.18
CA ILE A 25 -6.58 6.19 -1.03
C ILE A 25 -5.13 6.60 -0.77
N ASN A 26 -4.19 5.64 -0.77
CA ASN A 26 -2.77 5.92 -0.60
C ASN A 26 -2.23 6.87 -1.67
N LYS A 27 -2.61 6.65 -2.93
CA LYS A 27 -2.24 7.57 -4.03
C LYS A 27 -2.78 8.97 -3.78
N THR A 28 -4.06 9.09 -3.44
CA THR A 28 -4.68 10.38 -3.15
C THR A 28 -4.02 11.09 -1.97
N LEU A 29 -3.72 10.39 -0.88
CA LEU A 29 -2.97 10.93 0.26
C LEU A 29 -1.63 11.50 -0.18
N PHE A 30 -0.85 10.73 -0.94
CA PHE A 30 0.48 11.14 -1.35
C PHE A 30 0.45 12.38 -2.25
N GLU A 31 -0.47 12.39 -3.23
CA GLU A 31 -0.67 13.51 -4.14
C GLU A 31 -1.16 14.77 -3.39
N ASN A 32 -2.10 14.63 -2.45
CA ASN A 32 -2.66 15.75 -1.69
C ASN A 32 -1.67 16.36 -0.71
N LEU A 33 -0.90 15.52 0.00
CA LEU A 33 0.09 15.95 0.99
C LEU A 33 1.12 16.91 0.39
N TYR A 34 1.59 16.62 -0.82
CA TYR A 34 2.60 17.45 -1.50
C TYR A 34 2.04 18.34 -2.59
N LYS A 35 0.73 18.25 -2.90
CA LYS A 35 0.05 18.96 -4.00
C LYS A 35 0.73 18.74 -5.35
N GLU A 36 1.25 17.54 -5.55
CA GLU A 36 1.95 17.12 -6.76
C GLU A 36 1.23 15.94 -7.38
N LYS A 37 1.33 15.80 -8.70
CA LYS A 37 0.81 14.63 -9.42
C LYS A 37 1.90 14.03 -10.30
N ALA A 38 1.84 12.72 -10.48
CA ALA A 38 2.78 12.00 -11.32
C ALA A 38 2.15 10.73 -11.88
N ASN A 39 2.67 10.30 -13.04
CA ASN A 39 2.15 9.11 -13.71
C ASN A 39 2.67 7.83 -13.06
N THR A 40 3.83 7.90 -12.40
CA THR A 40 4.41 6.80 -11.62
C THR A 40 4.79 7.26 -10.21
N ILE A 41 4.90 6.29 -9.30
CA ILE A 41 5.30 6.55 -7.93
C ILE A 41 6.77 6.96 -7.83
N GLU A 42 7.65 6.39 -8.67
CA GLU A 42 9.04 6.83 -8.78
C GLU A 42 9.16 8.29 -9.22
N GLU A 43 8.38 8.69 -10.23
CA GLU A 43 8.34 10.07 -10.69
C GLU A 43 7.81 10.99 -9.58
N HIS A 44 6.78 10.55 -8.84
CA HIS A 44 6.23 11.29 -7.72
C HIS A 44 7.28 11.56 -6.63
N ILE A 45 7.94 10.50 -6.15
CA ILE A 45 8.95 10.58 -5.10
C ILE A 45 10.12 11.47 -5.55
N ASN A 46 10.57 11.35 -6.80
CA ASN A 46 11.67 12.17 -7.31
C ASN A 46 11.30 13.66 -7.42
N LYS A 47 10.11 13.98 -7.92
CA LYS A 47 9.61 15.38 -7.97
C LYS A 47 9.56 16.01 -6.59
N ILE A 48 9.06 15.27 -5.59
CA ILE A 48 8.97 15.76 -4.22
C ILE A 48 10.37 15.96 -3.65
N TYR A 49 11.26 14.97 -3.80
CA TYR A 49 12.62 15.01 -3.26
C TYR A 49 13.42 16.26 -3.69
N GLU A 50 13.25 16.70 -4.95
CA GLU A 50 13.88 17.91 -5.48
C GLU A 50 13.34 19.21 -4.87
N LYS A 51 12.06 19.21 -4.45
CA LYS A 51 11.33 20.40 -3.97
C LYS A 51 11.34 20.57 -2.45
N VAL A 52 11.54 19.50 -1.69
CA VAL A 52 11.40 19.52 -0.22
C VAL A 52 12.72 19.77 0.51
N LEU A 53 12.58 20.23 1.76
CA LEU A 53 13.68 20.47 2.69
C LEU A 53 14.40 19.16 3.07
N LYS A 54 15.65 19.27 3.54
CA LYS A 54 16.51 18.11 3.82
C LYS A 54 15.87 17.07 4.77
N TYR A 55 15.10 17.51 5.77
CA TYR A 55 14.47 16.57 6.71
C TYR A 55 13.33 15.78 6.05
N GLU A 56 12.52 16.40 5.19
CA GLU A 56 11.48 15.71 4.40
C GLU A 56 12.07 14.71 3.41
N ARG A 57 13.31 14.94 2.94
CA ARG A 57 13.98 13.98 2.06
C ARG A 57 14.20 12.63 2.72
N LEU A 58 14.34 12.57 4.05
CA LEU A 58 14.43 11.31 4.78
C LEU A 58 13.20 10.44 4.56
N PHE A 59 12.02 11.06 4.53
CA PHE A 59 10.78 10.36 4.21
C PHE A 59 10.81 9.86 2.77
N MET A 60 11.22 10.69 1.80
CA MET A 60 11.33 10.24 0.40
C MET A 60 12.35 9.11 0.21
N ASP A 61 13.48 9.15 0.92
CA ASP A 61 14.50 8.10 0.88
C ASP A 61 13.96 6.78 1.44
N PHE A 62 13.25 6.83 2.55
CA PHE A 62 12.53 5.68 3.09
C PHE A 62 11.55 5.11 2.06
N MET A 63 10.75 5.95 1.39
CA MET A 63 9.79 5.49 0.40
C MET A 63 10.47 4.81 -0.80
N ARG A 64 11.62 5.35 -1.27
CA ARG A 64 12.41 4.71 -2.33
C ARG A 64 12.95 3.35 -1.90
N GLU A 65 13.39 3.23 -0.65
CA GLU A 65 13.94 1.98 -0.11
C GLU A 65 12.86 0.89 -0.01
N GLN A 66 11.66 1.25 0.46
CA GLN A 66 10.56 0.31 0.65
C GLN A 66 9.83 -0.06 -0.65
N LEU A 67 9.87 0.81 -1.66
CA LEU A 67 9.10 0.65 -2.89
C LEU A 67 9.32 -0.70 -3.63
N PRO A 68 10.56 -1.21 -3.82
CA PRO A 68 10.77 -2.50 -4.47
C PRO A 68 10.07 -3.65 -3.72
N ASN A 69 10.10 -3.62 -2.39
CA ASN A 69 9.45 -4.64 -1.57
C ASN A 69 7.93 -4.56 -1.73
N LEU A 70 7.36 -3.35 -1.60
CA LEU A 70 5.94 -3.14 -1.82
C LEU A 70 5.47 -3.66 -3.19
N LYS A 71 6.17 -3.29 -4.27
CA LYS A 71 5.83 -3.76 -5.63
C LYS A 71 5.85 -5.28 -5.74
N ARG A 72 6.83 -5.95 -5.13
CA ARG A 72 6.93 -7.41 -5.12
C ARG A 72 5.67 -8.06 -4.53
N TYR A 73 5.16 -7.54 -3.40
CA TYR A 73 3.98 -8.11 -2.75
C TYR A 73 2.67 -7.77 -3.47
N LEU A 74 2.55 -6.57 -4.03
CA LEU A 74 1.38 -6.19 -4.82
C LEU A 74 1.23 -7.04 -6.10
N GLN A 75 2.34 -7.55 -6.66
CA GLN A 75 2.35 -8.44 -7.82
C GLN A 75 1.98 -9.89 -7.49
N MET A 76 1.77 -10.22 -6.22
CA MET A 76 1.41 -11.58 -5.82
C MET A 76 -0.06 -11.88 -6.13
N ASN A 77 -0.36 -13.16 -6.33
CA ASN A 77 -1.72 -13.62 -6.47
C ASN A 77 -2.41 -13.63 -5.09
N LEU A 78 -3.29 -12.66 -4.86
CA LEU A 78 -4.03 -12.51 -3.61
C LEU A 78 -5.01 -13.66 -3.43
N LEU A 79 -4.91 -14.37 -2.32
CA LEU A 79 -5.85 -15.43 -1.98
C LEU A 79 -7.01 -14.85 -1.16
N TYR A 80 -8.16 -15.51 -1.20
CA TYR A 80 -9.26 -15.16 -0.31
C TYR A 80 -8.85 -15.50 1.14
N ASN A 81 -8.78 -14.48 1.98
CA ASN A 81 -8.64 -14.61 3.42
C ASN A 81 -9.49 -13.51 4.09
N PRO A 82 -10.50 -13.86 4.91
CA PRO A 82 -11.37 -12.86 5.55
C PRO A 82 -10.60 -11.88 6.45
N GLN A 83 -9.60 -12.35 7.19
CA GLN A 83 -8.78 -11.53 8.08
C GLN A 83 -7.88 -10.57 7.29
N LEU A 84 -7.31 -11.00 6.16
CA LEU A 84 -6.60 -10.10 5.24
C LEU A 84 -7.51 -8.96 4.78
N ILE A 85 -8.73 -9.30 4.32
CA ILE A 85 -9.69 -8.31 3.84
C ILE A 85 -10.07 -7.33 4.96
N SER A 86 -10.38 -7.83 6.16
CA SER A 86 -10.73 -6.96 7.29
C SER A 86 -9.58 -6.06 7.74
N ASN A 87 -8.32 -6.50 7.65
CA ASN A 87 -7.17 -5.64 7.92
C ASN A 87 -7.07 -4.51 6.89
N ILE A 88 -7.25 -4.83 5.60
CA ILE A 88 -7.24 -3.82 4.54
C ILE A 88 -8.40 -2.84 4.72
N GLU A 89 -9.61 -3.31 5.04
CA GLU A 89 -10.78 -2.46 5.30
C GLU A 89 -10.56 -1.52 6.50
N TYR A 90 -9.86 -1.99 7.53
CA TYR A 90 -9.45 -1.14 8.64
C TYR A 90 -8.46 -0.05 8.20
N ASP A 91 -7.45 -0.41 7.42
CA ASP A 91 -6.46 0.55 6.92
C ASP A 91 -7.09 1.57 5.95
N ILE A 92 -8.13 1.18 5.19
CA ILE A 92 -8.98 2.07 4.39
C ILE A 92 -9.71 3.06 5.29
N TYR A 93 -10.34 2.59 6.38
CA TYR A 93 -11.08 3.45 7.29
C TYR A 93 -10.19 4.53 7.92
N ILE A 94 -9.00 4.15 8.38
CA ILE A 94 -8.03 5.09 8.96
C ILE A 94 -7.49 6.04 7.89
N SER A 95 -6.94 5.51 6.80
CA SER A 95 -6.29 6.31 5.75
C SER A 95 -7.29 7.22 5.02
N GLY A 96 -8.54 6.79 4.90
CA GLY A 96 -9.62 7.55 4.28
C GLY A 96 -9.99 8.82 5.05
N ALA A 97 -9.77 8.84 6.37
CA ALA A 97 -10.00 10.04 7.17
C ALA A 97 -8.96 11.14 6.93
N GLU A 98 -7.74 10.75 6.52
CA GLU A 98 -6.60 11.66 6.39
C GLU A 98 -6.42 12.25 4.97
N VAL A 99 -7.31 11.91 4.03
CA VAL A 99 -7.17 12.26 2.61
C VAL A 99 -7.18 13.76 2.34
N ASP A 100 -7.78 14.57 3.22
CA ASP A 100 -7.77 16.02 3.10
C ASP A 100 -6.43 16.64 3.56
N CYS A 101 -5.57 15.83 4.17
CA CYS A 101 -4.27 16.20 4.72
C CYS A 101 -4.37 17.40 5.69
N GLN A 102 -5.46 17.52 6.45
CA GLN A 102 -5.61 18.53 7.50
C GLN A 102 -4.45 18.45 8.50
N TYR A 103 -4.00 17.23 8.80
CA TYR A 103 -2.84 16.93 9.63
C TYR A 103 -1.77 16.20 8.79
N PRO A 104 -0.77 16.94 8.24
CA PRO A 104 0.23 16.37 7.35
C PRO A 104 1.04 15.21 7.93
N ASP A 105 1.25 15.20 9.25
CA ASP A 105 2.01 14.15 9.92
C ASP A 105 1.22 12.84 9.98
N ASP A 106 -0.09 12.91 10.20
CA ASP A 106 -0.98 11.75 10.17
C ASP A 106 -1.10 11.18 8.75
N ALA A 107 -1.23 12.05 7.74
CA ALA A 107 -1.18 11.65 6.33
C ALA A 107 0.13 10.94 5.97
N ARG A 108 1.30 11.42 6.46
CA ARG A 108 2.58 10.71 6.30
C ARG A 108 2.55 9.36 7.01
N GLY A 109 2.00 9.29 8.21
CA GLY A 109 1.82 8.05 8.96
C GLY A 109 1.02 7.00 8.19
N CYS A 110 -0.09 7.38 7.55
CA CYS A 110 -0.87 6.49 6.69
C CYS A 110 -0.07 6.01 5.47
N ILE A 111 0.71 6.89 4.84
CA ILE A 111 1.56 6.52 3.70
C ILE A 111 2.65 5.53 4.11
N ILE A 112 3.33 5.77 5.24
CA ILE A 112 4.35 4.86 5.81
C ILE A 112 3.71 3.50 6.12
N THR A 113 2.56 3.51 6.79
CA THR A 113 1.82 2.29 7.16
C THR A 113 1.50 1.48 5.92
N PHE A 114 1.02 2.10 4.84
CA PHE A 114 0.76 1.40 3.60
C PHE A 114 2.02 0.70 3.03
N PHE A 115 3.18 1.37 3.05
CA PHE A 115 4.43 0.83 2.51
C PHE A 115 5.01 -0.32 3.33
N GLN A 116 4.85 -0.30 4.66
CA GLN A 116 5.38 -1.33 5.55
C GLN A 116 4.40 -2.47 5.76
N ARG A 117 3.16 -2.14 6.14
CA ARG A 117 2.18 -3.12 6.59
C ARG A 117 1.56 -3.91 5.45
N THR A 118 1.40 -3.31 4.25
CA THR A 118 0.80 -4.03 3.11
C THR A 118 1.59 -5.28 2.74
N PRO A 119 2.94 -5.22 2.57
CA PRO A 119 3.77 -6.41 2.44
C PRO A 119 3.56 -7.43 3.57
N GLU A 120 3.63 -6.98 4.83
CA GLU A 120 3.56 -7.84 6.01
C GLU A 120 2.24 -8.63 6.08
N ILE A 121 1.09 -7.97 5.86
CA ILE A 121 -0.21 -8.64 5.92
C ILE A 121 -0.39 -9.61 4.74
N ILE A 122 0.09 -9.25 3.54
CA ILE A 122 0.01 -10.16 2.38
C ILE A 122 0.86 -11.41 2.63
N GLU A 123 2.04 -11.25 3.22
CA GLU A 123 2.91 -12.38 3.57
C GLU A 123 2.28 -13.28 4.63
N LEU A 124 1.87 -12.71 5.76
CA LEU A 124 1.29 -13.42 6.90
C LEU A 124 0.14 -14.32 6.45
N TYR A 125 -0.83 -13.74 5.74
CA TYR A 125 -2.04 -14.48 5.33
C TYR A 125 -1.79 -15.46 4.17
N ARG A 126 -0.69 -15.31 3.44
CA ARG A 126 -0.25 -16.33 2.49
C ARG A 126 0.35 -17.54 3.20
N GLU A 127 1.17 -17.32 4.23
CA GLU A 127 1.76 -18.41 5.01
C GLU A 127 0.70 -19.21 5.76
N GLU A 128 -0.25 -18.54 6.41
CA GLU A 128 -1.38 -19.19 7.09
C GLU A 128 -2.14 -20.15 6.16
N LEU A 129 -2.47 -19.70 4.95
CA LEU A 129 -3.17 -20.53 3.97
C LEU A 129 -2.33 -21.74 3.51
N ASN A 130 -1.02 -21.57 3.37
CA ASN A 130 -0.13 -22.68 3.02
C ASN A 130 -0.07 -23.74 4.13
N GLU A 131 -0.02 -23.32 5.40
CA GLU A 131 -0.01 -24.23 6.55
C GLU A 131 -1.35 -24.96 6.72
N GLU A 132 -2.47 -24.26 6.53
CA GLU A 132 -3.80 -24.90 6.52
C GLU A 132 -3.93 -25.95 5.41
N GLN A 133 -3.36 -25.69 4.23
CA GLN A 133 -3.37 -26.64 3.11
C GLN A 133 -2.51 -27.86 3.44
N LYS A 134 -1.31 -27.68 3.99
CA LYS A 134 -0.45 -28.80 4.41
C LYS A 134 -1.16 -29.70 5.42
N CYS A 135 -1.79 -29.12 6.44
CA CYS A 135 -2.52 -29.89 7.45
C CYS A 135 -3.68 -30.71 6.84
N ARG A 136 -4.39 -30.15 5.85
CA ARG A 136 -5.50 -30.84 5.17
C ARG A 136 -5.08 -32.02 4.27
N HIS A 137 -3.83 -32.07 3.82
CA HIS A 137 -3.32 -33.19 3.01
C HIS A 137 -2.74 -34.34 3.86
N MET A 138 -2.67 -34.18 5.18
CA MET A 138 -2.13 -35.18 6.11
C MET A 138 -3.23 -35.96 6.87
N VAL A 139 -4.51 -35.72 6.55
CA VAL A 139 -5.71 -36.37 7.13
C VAL A 139 -6.43 -37.14 6.04
#